data_AF-A0A2H0YBE1-F1
#
_entry.id   AF-A0A2H0YBE1-F1
#
_cell.length_a   1.000
_cell.length_b   1.000
_cell.length_c   1.000
_cell.angle_alpha   90.00
_cell.angle_beta   90.00
_cell.angle_gamma   90.00
#
_symmetry.space_group_name_H-M   'P 1'
#
loop_
_entity.id
_entity.type
_entity.pdbx_description
1 polymer ?
#
loop_
_entity_poly.entity_id
_entity_poly.type
_entity_poly.pdbx_seq_one_letter_code
_entity_poly.pdbx_strand_id
1 'polypeptide(L)'
;MRKQTYGIELQINKNLFRLSVFVTIVAVGMMLAGFFARGGFPTTKIGAFYIGVLFIYSMHKEALRWIGGKNIQKGERKGEYFLYLWIILATLLYLINFLTKDYFVFDSQGNQLSSLAEITLTALEVCGVFIFARIAKAVFSVVYSGDNK
;
A
#
# COMPACT_ATOMS: atom_id res chain seq x y z
N MET A 1 21.01 -27.12 -3.02
CA MET A 1 20.67 -25.97 -3.91
C MET A 1 19.42 -25.20 -3.45
N ARG A 2 18.24 -25.81 -3.22
CA ARG A 2 17.02 -25.07 -2.80
C ARG A 2 17.19 -24.13 -1.58
N LYS A 3 18.01 -24.50 -0.57
CA LYS A 3 18.23 -23.67 0.64
C LYS A 3 19.00 -22.36 0.38
N GLN A 4 19.95 -22.34 -0.56
CA GLN A 4 20.73 -21.13 -0.87
C GLN A 4 19.91 -20.12 -1.68
N THR A 5 19.19 -20.58 -2.70
CA THR A 5 18.28 -19.74 -3.49
C THR A 5 17.19 -19.14 -2.60
N TYR A 6 16.64 -19.94 -1.67
CA TYR A 6 15.65 -19.46 -0.71
C TYR A 6 16.17 -18.36 0.23
N GLY A 7 17.44 -18.43 0.66
CA GLY A 7 18.05 -17.39 1.49
C GLY A 7 18.21 -16.06 0.75
N ILE A 8 18.54 -16.11 -0.54
CA ILE A 8 18.64 -14.93 -1.41
C ILE A 8 17.26 -14.29 -1.59
N GLU A 9 16.23 -15.08 -1.91
CA GLU A 9 14.84 -14.60 -2.05
C GLU A 9 14.34 -13.93 -0.76
N LEU A 10 14.64 -14.51 0.41
CA LEU A 10 14.26 -13.92 1.69
C LEU A 10 14.94 -12.54 1.91
N GLN A 11 16.20 -12.40 1.50
CA GLN A 11 16.93 -11.15 1.58
C GLN A 11 16.38 -10.10 0.61
N ILE A 12 15.99 -10.51 -0.60
CA ILE A 12 15.33 -9.64 -1.59
C ILE A 12 14.00 -9.14 -1.01
N ASN A 13 13.17 -10.01 -0.44
CA ASN A 13 11.91 -9.62 0.19
C ASN A 13 12.10 -8.66 1.38
N LYS A 14 13.14 -8.86 2.18
CA LYS A 14 13.48 -7.95 3.27
C LYS A 14 13.87 -6.56 2.77
N ASN A 15 14.62 -6.51 1.67
CA ASN A 15 15.01 -5.25 1.03
C ASN A 15 13.81 -4.56 0.37
N LEU A 16 12.96 -5.32 -0.34
CA LEU A 16 11.71 -4.82 -0.92
C LEU A 16 10.79 -4.27 0.17
N PHE A 17 10.64 -4.96 1.30
CA PHE A 17 9.85 -4.46 2.43
C PHE A 17 10.38 -3.11 2.94
N ARG A 18 11.70 -2.99 3.14
CA ARG A 18 12.33 -1.71 3.56
C ARG A 18 12.12 -0.61 2.54
N LEU A 19 12.24 -0.93 1.25
CA LEU A 19 11.98 0.02 0.17
C LEU A 19 10.52 0.47 0.18
N SER A 20 9.57 -0.46 0.31
CA SER A 20 8.15 -0.13 0.42
C SER A 20 7.88 0.77 1.62
N VAL A 21 8.43 0.47 2.79
CA VAL A 21 8.32 1.34 3.98
C VAL A 21 8.85 2.74 3.71
N PHE A 22 10.04 2.84 3.10
CA PHE A 22 10.64 4.14 2.78
C PHE A 22 9.74 4.95 1.82
N VAL A 23 9.28 4.33 0.74
CA VAL A 23 8.41 5.00 -0.23
C VAL A 23 7.05 5.36 0.39
N THR A 24 6.49 4.52 1.28
CA THR A 24 5.28 4.86 2.05
C THR A 24 5.49 6.13 2.87
N ILE A 25 6.59 6.23 3.61
CA ILE A 25 6.87 7.40 4.46
C ILE A 25 6.96 8.66 3.60
N VAL A 26 7.68 8.60 2.48
CA VAL A 26 7.79 9.73 1.53
C VAL A 26 6.43 10.10 0.97
N ALA A 27 5.65 9.13 0.49
CA ALA A 27 4.32 9.37 -0.08
C ALA A 27 3.36 10.02 0.94
N VAL A 28 3.34 9.50 2.18
CA VAL A 28 2.53 10.05 3.27
C VAL A 28 2.97 11.48 3.61
N GLY A 29 4.28 11.72 3.72
CA GLY A 29 4.82 13.06 4.00
C GLY A 29 4.42 14.07 2.93
N MET A 30 4.48 13.69 1.66
CA MET A 30 4.10 14.56 0.55
C MET A 30 2.59 14.82 0.50
N MET A 31 1.76 13.82 0.80
CA MET A 31 0.32 14.03 0.89
C MET A 31 -0.08 14.92 2.06
N LEU A 32 0.55 14.73 3.23
CA LEU A 32 0.34 15.62 4.37
C LEU A 32 0.77 17.05 4.04
N ALA A 33 1.94 17.22 3.41
CA ALA A 33 2.39 18.52 2.94
C ALA A 33 1.39 19.15 1.98
N GLY A 34 0.87 18.40 1.00
CA GLY A 34 -0.15 18.89 0.07
C GLY A 34 -1.47 19.27 0.73
N PHE A 35 -1.93 18.48 1.71
CA PHE A 35 -3.13 18.76 2.48
C PHE A 35 -2.99 20.05 3.30
N PHE A 36 -1.91 20.19 4.08
CA PHE A 36 -1.69 21.39 4.90
C PHE A 36 -1.31 22.62 4.08
N ALA A 37 -0.66 22.44 2.93
CA ALA A 37 -0.36 23.52 1.99
C ALA A 37 -1.58 23.94 1.15
N ARG A 38 -2.75 23.33 1.35
CA ARG A 38 -3.99 23.63 0.61
C ARG A 38 -3.76 23.65 -0.90
N GLY A 39 -3.17 22.57 -1.43
CA GLY A 39 -2.96 22.40 -2.88
C GLY A 39 -1.80 23.22 -3.46
N GLY A 40 -1.08 24.01 -2.66
CA GLY A 40 0.14 24.71 -3.08
C GLY A 40 1.36 23.81 -3.29
N PHE A 41 1.23 22.50 -3.08
CA PHE A 41 2.27 21.52 -3.31
C PHE A 41 2.00 20.76 -4.61
N PRO A 42 2.97 20.64 -5.53
CA PRO A 42 2.74 20.01 -6.83
C PRO A 42 2.26 18.57 -6.66
N THR A 43 1.21 18.21 -7.40
CA THR A 43 0.68 16.84 -7.50
C THR A 43 1.74 15.93 -8.12
N THR A 44 2.57 15.34 -7.28
CA THR A 44 3.60 14.43 -7.75
C THR A 44 2.97 13.09 -8.12
N LYS A 45 3.29 12.59 -9.32
CA LYS A 45 2.97 11.23 -9.82
C LYS A 45 3.52 10.07 -8.96
N ILE A 46 3.95 10.37 -7.74
CA ILE A 46 4.45 9.44 -6.74
C ILE A 46 3.38 8.43 -6.34
N GLY A 47 2.08 8.77 -6.44
CA GLY A 47 1.01 7.79 -6.23
C GLY A 47 1.18 6.54 -7.10
N ALA A 48 1.30 6.70 -8.41
CA ALA A 48 1.49 5.56 -9.33
C ALA A 48 2.80 4.79 -9.07
N PHE A 49 3.89 5.50 -8.77
CA PHE A 49 5.17 4.88 -8.41
C PHE A 49 5.07 4.07 -7.11
N TYR A 50 4.43 4.63 -6.09
CA TYR A 50 4.20 4.00 -4.81
C TYR A 50 3.35 2.73 -4.95
N ILE A 51 2.23 2.81 -5.66
CA ILE A 51 1.37 1.66 -5.93
C ILE A 51 2.14 0.56 -6.68
N GLY A 52 2.96 0.91 -7.67
CA GLY A 52 3.81 -0.04 -8.40
C GLY A 52 4.79 -0.77 -7.49
N VAL A 53 5.52 -0.04 -6.63
CA VAL A 53 6.45 -0.64 -5.67
C VAL A 53 5.73 -1.55 -4.69
N LEU A 54 4.56 -1.14 -4.21
CA LEU A 54 3.77 -1.92 -3.25
C LEU A 54 3.17 -3.18 -3.88
N PHE A 55 2.76 -3.09 -5.15
CA PHE A 55 2.31 -4.23 -5.94
C PHE A 55 3.42 -5.26 -6.13
N ILE A 56 4.62 -4.81 -6.54
CA ILE A 56 5.79 -5.70 -6.68
C ILE A 56 6.11 -6.40 -5.36
N TYR A 57 6.14 -5.65 -4.25
CA TYR A 57 6.36 -6.23 -2.93
C TYR A 57 5.29 -7.27 -2.57
N SER A 58 4.01 -6.95 -2.78
CA SER A 58 2.88 -7.82 -2.47
C SER A 58 2.93 -9.13 -3.27
N MET A 59 3.23 -9.04 -4.57
CA MET A 59 3.41 -10.20 -5.45
C MET A 59 4.62 -11.05 -5.05
N HIS A 60 5.77 -10.42 -4.81
CA HIS A 60 7.00 -11.13 -4.45
C HIS A 60 6.87 -11.86 -3.12
N LYS A 61 6.21 -11.24 -2.14
CA LYS A 61 5.90 -11.87 -0.85
C LYS A 61 5.00 -13.09 -1.02
N GLU A 62 3.95 -13.02 -1.85
CA GLU A 62 3.06 -14.15 -2.08
C GLU A 62 3.78 -15.28 -2.85
N ALA A 63 4.66 -14.95 -3.79
CA ALA A 63 5.52 -15.92 -4.47
C ALA A 63 6.45 -16.69 -3.49
N LEU A 64 7.08 -15.98 -2.56
CA LEU A 64 7.87 -16.57 -1.48
C LEU A 64 7.04 -17.49 -0.57
N ARG A 65 5.77 -17.12 -0.34
CA ARG A 65 4.83 -17.92 0.45
C ARG A 65 4.48 -19.24 -0.23
N TRP A 66 4.47 -19.28 -1.56
CA TRP A 66 4.30 -20.52 -2.33
C TRP A 66 5.55 -21.40 -2.32
N ILE A 67 6.75 -20.80 -2.40
CA ILE A 67 8.02 -21.55 -2.40
C ILE A 67 8.36 -22.11 -1.01
N GLY A 68 8.04 -21.37 0.06
CA GLY A 68 8.47 -21.68 1.44
C GLY A 68 7.69 -22.80 2.17
N GLY A 69 6.56 -23.26 1.64
CA GLY A 69 5.73 -24.29 2.28
C GLY A 69 5.07 -23.85 3.61
N LYS A 70 4.13 -24.65 4.12
CA LYS A 70 3.21 -24.34 5.25
C LYS A 70 3.87 -23.86 6.57
N ASN A 71 5.17 -24.07 6.77
CA ASN A 71 5.87 -23.79 8.03
C ASN A 71 6.19 -22.31 8.30
N ILE A 72 5.99 -21.41 7.34
CA ILE A 72 6.32 -19.97 7.47
C ILE A 72 5.05 -19.11 7.54
N GLN A 73 3.89 -19.74 7.74
CA GLN A 73 2.60 -19.03 7.80
C GLN A 73 2.38 -18.17 9.05
N LYS A 74 3.16 -18.34 10.12
CA LYS A 74 2.88 -17.70 11.42
C LYS A 74 3.39 -16.26 11.57
N GLY A 75 4.23 -15.74 10.66
CA GLY A 75 5.02 -14.54 10.95
C GLY A 75 4.67 -13.23 10.23
N GLU A 76 3.91 -13.22 9.12
CA GLU A 76 3.95 -12.05 8.23
C GLU A 76 2.58 -11.46 7.84
N ARG A 77 1.85 -10.90 8.82
CA ARG A 77 0.80 -9.90 8.54
C ARG A 77 1.35 -8.51 8.18
N LYS A 78 2.66 -8.37 8.01
CA LYS A 78 3.37 -7.08 7.81
C LYS A 78 2.85 -6.22 6.65
N GLY A 79 2.18 -6.81 5.66
CA GLY A 79 1.59 -6.06 4.55
C GLY A 79 0.36 -5.26 4.98
N GLU A 80 -0.46 -5.79 5.89
CA GLU A 80 -1.72 -5.16 6.30
C GLU A 80 -1.49 -3.81 7.01
N TYR A 81 -0.30 -3.58 7.57
CA TYR A 81 0.07 -2.28 8.13
C TYR A 81 0.00 -1.14 7.11
N PHE A 82 0.38 -1.38 5.85
CA PHE A 82 0.28 -0.34 4.83
C PHE A 82 -1.17 0.03 4.57
N LEU A 83 -2.05 -0.97 4.48
CA LEU A 83 -3.48 -0.76 4.32
C LEU A 83 -4.07 0.04 5.48
N TYR A 84 -3.82 -0.40 6.72
CA TYR A 84 -4.34 0.27 7.91
C TYR A 84 -3.81 1.69 8.05
N LEU A 85 -2.53 1.92 7.72
CA LEU A 85 -1.93 3.25 7.74
C LEU A 85 -2.66 4.20 6.79
N TRP A 86 -2.95 3.77 5.56
CA TRP A 86 -3.66 4.60 4.59
C TRP A 86 -5.12 4.86 4.95
N ILE A 87 -5.83 3.86 5.50
CA ILE A 87 -7.20 4.03 5.99
C ILE A 87 -7.22 5.02 7.16
N ILE A 88 -6.36 4.84 8.16
CA ILE A 88 -6.28 5.72 9.32
C ILE A 88 -5.91 7.14 8.88
N LEU A 89 -4.95 7.29 7.98
CA LEU A 89 -4.55 8.60 7.45
C LEU A 89 -5.72 9.30 6.76
N ALA A 90 -6.43 8.62 5.86
CA ALA A 90 -7.59 9.19 5.18
C ALA A 90 -8.67 9.60 6.19
N THR A 91 -9.01 8.72 7.13
CA THR A 91 -10.01 9.02 8.17
C THR A 91 -9.60 10.21 9.04
N LEU A 92 -8.34 10.29 9.47
CA LEU A 92 -7.84 11.40 10.27
C LEU A 92 -7.92 12.73 9.51
N LEU A 93 -7.58 12.75 8.23
CA LEU A 93 -7.63 13.97 7.43
C LEU A 93 -9.07 14.43 7.17
N TYR A 94 -10.00 13.50 6.96
CA TYR A 94 -11.43 13.81 6.94
C TYR A 94 -11.93 14.36 8.27
N LEU A 95 -11.50 13.76 9.39
CA LEU A 95 -11.87 14.23 10.74
C LEU A 95 -11.32 15.64 11.01
N ILE A 96 -10.07 15.90 10.64
CA ILE A 96 -9.46 17.23 10.74
C ILE A 96 -10.27 18.22 9.91
N ASN A 97 -10.57 17.90 8.65
CA ASN A 97 -11.38 18.75 7.79
C ASN A 97 -12.75 19.08 8.42
N PHE A 98 -13.44 18.06 8.94
CA PHE A 98 -14.72 18.21 9.62
C PHE A 98 -14.62 19.10 10.87
N LEU A 99 -13.61 18.89 11.72
CA LEU A 99 -13.38 19.71 12.92
C LEU A 99 -13.03 21.16 12.57
N THR A 100 -12.36 21.39 11.44
CA THR A 100 -12.05 22.73 10.92
C THR A 100 -13.17 23.35 10.09
N LYS A 101 -14.37 22.76 10.08
CA LYS A 101 -15.55 23.28 9.35
C LYS A 101 -15.27 23.46 7.85
N ASP A 102 -14.72 22.42 7.22
CA ASP A 102 -14.44 22.37 5.79
C ASP A 102 -13.40 23.38 5.29
N TYR A 103 -12.56 23.89 6.20
CA TYR A 103 -11.48 24.82 5.86
C TYR A 103 -10.48 24.29 4.83
N PHE A 104 -10.30 22.96 4.74
CA PHE A 104 -9.38 22.32 3.80
C PHE A 104 -10.07 21.84 2.51
N VAL A 105 -11.36 22.14 2.33
CA VAL A 105 -12.10 21.83 1.10
C VAL A 105 -11.88 22.88 0.02
N PHE A 106 -11.60 24.13 0.40
CA PHE A 106 -11.44 25.25 -0.54
C PHE A 106 -10.06 25.92 -0.43
N ASP A 107 -9.48 26.29 -1.57
CA ASP A 107 -8.28 27.11 -1.60
C ASP A 107 -8.59 28.59 -1.26
N SER A 108 -7.56 29.42 -1.18
CA SER A 108 -7.72 30.87 -0.95
C SER A 108 -8.46 31.61 -2.06
N GLN A 109 -8.72 30.97 -3.19
CA GLN A 109 -9.47 31.49 -4.34
C GLN A 109 -10.89 30.91 -4.46
N GLY A 110 -11.30 30.03 -3.53
CA GLY A 110 -12.61 29.37 -3.53
C GLY A 110 -12.71 28.13 -4.43
N ASN A 111 -11.59 27.64 -4.97
CA ASN A 111 -11.57 26.41 -5.76
C ASN A 111 -11.59 25.19 -4.85
N GLN A 112 -12.28 24.13 -5.27
CA GLN A 112 -12.32 22.88 -4.53
C GLN A 112 -10.98 22.15 -4.60
N LEU A 113 -10.43 21.81 -3.44
CA LEU A 113 -9.16 21.08 -3.29
C LEU A 113 -9.33 19.59 -3.58
N SER A 114 -8.49 19.07 -4.48
CA SER A 114 -8.47 17.63 -4.83
C SER A 114 -7.78 16.75 -3.77
N SER A 115 -7.11 17.34 -2.78
CA SER A 115 -6.24 16.60 -1.84
C SER A 115 -6.97 15.48 -1.08
N LEU A 116 -8.18 15.74 -0.58
CA LEU A 116 -9.00 14.71 0.12
C LEU A 116 -9.43 13.57 -0.82
N ALA A 117 -9.78 13.91 -2.06
CA ALA A 117 -10.14 12.92 -3.07
C ALA A 117 -8.92 12.07 -3.48
N GLU A 118 -7.75 12.70 -3.64
CA GLU A 118 -6.49 12.02 -3.96
C GLU A 118 -6.06 11.04 -2.86
N ILE A 119 -6.13 11.46 -1.60
CA ILE A 119 -5.82 10.58 -0.45
C ILE A 119 -6.77 9.38 -0.41
N THR A 120 -8.06 9.60 -0.67
CA THR A 120 -9.06 8.52 -0.71
C THR A 120 -8.80 7.57 -1.86
N LEU A 121 -8.47 8.10 -3.04
CA LEU A 121 -8.17 7.31 -4.22
C LEU A 121 -6.92 6.44 -3.99
N THR A 122 -5.85 6.99 -3.43
CA THR A 122 -4.66 6.20 -3.09
C THR A 122 -4.94 5.17 -2.00
N ALA A 123 -5.76 5.49 -0.99
CA ALA A 123 -6.19 4.48 -0.01
C ALA A 123 -6.95 3.33 -0.68
N LEU A 124 -7.84 3.64 -1.63
CA LEU A 124 -8.58 2.64 -2.42
C LEU A 124 -7.66 1.82 -3.33
N GLU A 125 -6.66 2.43 -3.95
CA GLU A 125 -5.67 1.72 -4.76
C GLU A 125 -4.84 0.75 -3.91
N VAL A 126 -4.39 1.18 -2.72
CA VAL A 126 -3.71 0.31 -1.76
C VAL A 126 -4.63 -0.84 -1.35
N CYS A 127 -5.90 -0.59 -1.03
CA CYS A 127 -6.91 -1.62 -0.79
C CYS A 127 -6.98 -2.60 -1.97
N GLY A 128 -7.05 -2.09 -3.20
CA GLY A 128 -7.10 -2.87 -4.44
C GLY A 128 -5.91 -3.81 -4.58
N VAL A 129 -4.68 -3.34 -4.33
CA VAL A 129 -3.47 -4.17 -4.37
C VAL A 129 -3.56 -5.34 -3.39
N PHE A 130 -4.06 -5.11 -2.17
CA PHE A 130 -4.21 -6.16 -1.16
C PHE A 130 -5.32 -7.16 -1.48
N ILE A 131 -6.47 -6.68 -1.95
CA ILE A 131 -7.57 -7.53 -2.39
C ILE A 131 -7.12 -8.40 -3.56
N PHE A 132 -6.46 -7.81 -4.55
CA PHE A 132 -5.94 -8.53 -5.71
C PHE A 132 -4.96 -9.63 -5.31
N ALA A 133 -4.00 -9.33 -4.43
CA ALA A 133 -3.06 -10.33 -3.91
C ALA A 133 -3.78 -11.48 -3.18
N ARG A 134 -4.86 -11.18 -2.43
CA ARG A 134 -5.67 -12.22 -1.76
C ARG A 134 -6.50 -13.04 -2.74
N ILE A 135 -7.06 -12.44 -3.78
CA ILE A 135 -7.80 -13.16 -4.83
C ILE A 135 -6.84 -14.07 -5.60
N ALA A 136 -5.67 -13.56 -5.99
CA ALA A 136 -4.64 -14.35 -6.65
C ALA A 136 -4.30 -15.59 -5.82
N LYS A 137 -4.04 -15.43 -4.52
CA LYS A 137 -3.87 -16.54 -3.60
C LYS A 137 -5.02 -17.55 -3.63
N ALA A 138 -6.27 -17.08 -3.57
CA ALA A 138 -7.44 -17.96 -3.56
C ALA A 138 -7.56 -18.77 -4.86
N VAL A 139 -7.45 -18.10 -6.01
CA VAL A 139 -7.49 -18.74 -7.33
C VAL A 139 -6.40 -19.79 -7.47
N PHE A 140 -5.15 -19.44 -7.17
CA PHE A 140 -4.03 -20.38 -7.26
C PHE A 140 -4.17 -21.55 -6.28
N SER A 141 -4.75 -21.34 -5.08
CA SER A 141 -5.00 -22.44 -4.14
C SER A 141 -6.06 -23.42 -4.64
N VAL A 142 -7.09 -22.94 -5.35
CA VAL A 142 -8.12 -23.78 -5.96
C VAL A 142 -7.53 -24.60 -7.11
N VAL A 143 -6.74 -23.96 -7.97
CA VAL A 143 -6.09 -24.62 -9.13
C VAL A 143 -5.13 -25.72 -8.66
N TYR A 144 -4.24 -25.44 -7.70
CA TYR A 144 -3.28 -26.45 -7.22
C TYR A 144 -3.87 -27.51 -6.27
N SER A 145 -5.05 -27.29 -5.69
CA SER A 145 -5.77 -28.33 -4.96
C SER A 145 -6.54 -29.29 -5.88
N GLY A 146 -6.74 -28.93 -7.15
CA GLY A 146 -7.38 -29.78 -8.16
C GLY A 146 -6.49 -30.89 -8.73
N ASP A 147 -5.16 -30.72 -8.69
CA ASP A 147 -4.17 -31.66 -9.27
C ASP A 147 -3.75 -32.82 -8.33
N ASN A 148 -4.37 -32.93 -7.15
CA ASN A 148 -4.08 -33.98 -6.16
C ASN A 148 -5.28 -34.93 -5.94
N LYS A 149 -6.07 -35.19 -6.99
CA LYS A 149 -7.10 -36.25 -6.96
C LYS A 149 -6.89 -37.24 -8.10
#